data_AF-A0A432FNA0-F1
#
_entry.id   AF-A0A432FNA0-F1
#
_cell.length_a   1.000
_cell.length_b   1.000
_cell.length_c   1.000
_cell.angle_alpha   90.00
_cell.angle_beta   90.00
_cell.angle_gamma   90.00
#
_symmetry.space_group_name_H-M   'P 1'
#
loop_
_entity.id
_entity.type
_entity.pdbx_description
1 polymer ?
#
loop_
_entity_poly.entity_id
_entity_poly.type
_entity_poly.pdbx_seq_one_letter_code
_entity_poly.pdbx_strand_id
1 'polypeptide(L)'
;MVGTPLRLMMTNHLNQKPLPISGIPWFCYVILIASTCIAVGLQWDISWHMTIGRDTFWTPAHMVIYLGGVLGGLISAILVFNMTFFDKNEGMNSGVKFWGFTGPMAAWVCIWGAVAMLTSAPFDDWWHNAYGLDVEIISPPHMVLAAGFIAIVFGAMLLTLVQQNRSNVSNIKLFSWLYTYTSGILILLMVILTTEYSFTNKHHSLEFYKISAIAYPVVLVAISKSSKLKWPATIAALIYMLHRCIMVWVLPLFEGQPLLAPIYREITHFVPPPFPVLLFIPAIAVDFITYKSGKMN
;
A
#
# COMPACT_ATOMS: atom_id res chain seq x y z
N MET A 1 0.57 55.32 -29.32
CA MET A 1 -0.48 54.94 -28.36
C MET A 1 -1.36 53.91 -29.07
N VAL A 2 -0.98 52.63 -29.14
CA VAL A 2 -1.13 51.56 -28.13
C VAL A 2 -2.54 51.48 -27.57
N GLY A 3 -3.23 50.37 -27.85
CA GLY A 3 -4.51 50.04 -27.21
C GLY A 3 -5.29 48.87 -27.81
N THR A 4 -4.64 47.78 -28.25
CA THR A 4 -5.36 46.52 -28.52
C THR A 4 -5.65 45.83 -27.18
N PRO A 5 -6.89 45.42 -26.86
CA PRO A 5 -7.20 44.95 -25.51
C PRO A 5 -6.66 43.54 -25.30
N LEU A 6 -5.63 43.44 -24.45
CA LEU A 6 -4.98 42.21 -23.95
C LEU A 6 -5.94 41.27 -23.17
N ARG A 7 -7.23 41.61 -23.07
CA ARG A 7 -8.19 40.97 -22.17
C ARG A 7 -8.87 39.72 -22.75
N LEU A 8 -8.70 39.44 -24.05
CA LEU A 8 -9.34 38.28 -24.70
C LEU A 8 -8.45 37.03 -24.81
N MET A 9 -7.16 37.12 -24.49
CA MET A 9 -6.22 35.98 -24.64
C MET A 9 -6.04 35.14 -23.37
N MET A 10 -6.46 35.64 -22.19
CA MET A 10 -6.28 34.94 -20.91
C MET A 10 -7.42 33.99 -20.51
N THR A 11 -8.55 33.98 -21.21
CA THR A 11 -9.73 33.18 -20.82
C THR A 11 -9.75 31.76 -21.42
N ASN A 12 -8.88 31.44 -22.38
CA ASN A 12 -8.90 30.11 -23.03
C ASN A 12 -8.04 29.04 -22.35
N HIS A 13 -7.20 29.39 -21.36
CA HIS A 13 -6.37 28.40 -20.65
C HIS A 13 -7.07 27.73 -19.46
N LEU A 14 -8.22 28.25 -19.01
CA LEU A 14 -8.96 27.67 -17.89
C LEU A 14 -10.00 26.61 -18.32
N ASN A 15 -10.17 26.39 -19.62
CA ASN A 15 -11.19 25.50 -20.19
C ASN A 15 -10.63 24.34 -21.03
N GLN A 16 -9.32 24.08 -20.97
CA GLN A 16 -8.80 22.82 -21.50
C GLN A 16 -9.22 21.69 -20.55
N LYS A 17 -10.38 21.08 -20.84
CA LYS A 17 -10.69 19.74 -20.35
C LYS A 17 -9.47 18.88 -20.69
N PRO A 18 -8.82 18.21 -19.71
CA PRO A 18 -7.78 17.25 -20.03
C PRO A 18 -8.34 16.26 -21.04
N LEU A 19 -7.57 15.96 -22.08
CA LEU A 19 -7.94 15.04 -23.13
C LEU A 19 -8.47 13.75 -22.49
N PRO A 20 -9.65 13.25 -22.87
CA PRO A 20 -10.19 12.04 -22.30
C PRO A 20 -9.28 10.90 -22.73
N ILE A 21 -8.43 10.40 -21.84
CA ILE A 21 -7.74 9.13 -22.02
C ILE A 21 -8.87 8.09 -22.08
N SER A 22 -9.24 7.70 -23.30
CA SER A 22 -10.29 6.73 -23.56
C SER A 22 -9.80 5.36 -23.14
N GLY A 23 -10.21 4.92 -21.96
CA GLY A 23 -9.86 3.63 -21.37
C GLY A 23 -9.40 3.79 -19.92
N ILE A 24 -9.71 2.79 -19.09
CA ILE A 24 -9.16 2.75 -17.73
C ILE A 24 -7.65 2.59 -17.87
N PRO A 25 -6.83 3.46 -17.26
CA PRO A 25 -5.40 3.37 -17.48
C PRO A 25 -4.88 2.04 -16.93
N TRP A 26 -4.39 1.18 -17.80
CA TRP A 26 -3.96 -0.18 -17.49
C TRP A 26 -2.93 -0.23 -16.35
N PHE A 27 -2.12 0.84 -16.20
CA PHE A 27 -1.16 1.01 -15.12
C PHE A 27 -1.79 0.98 -13.72
N CYS A 28 -3.04 1.43 -13.55
CA CYS A 28 -3.75 1.37 -12.28
C CYS A 28 -4.04 -0.08 -11.87
N TYR A 29 -4.28 -0.97 -12.83
CA TYR A 29 -4.48 -2.38 -12.55
C TYR A 29 -3.17 -3.08 -12.22
N VAL A 30 -2.10 -2.77 -12.95
CA VAL A 30 -0.77 -3.36 -12.68
C VAL A 30 -0.29 -3.00 -11.28
N ILE A 31 -0.45 -1.74 -10.86
CA ILE A 31 -0.02 -1.30 -9.53
C ILE A 31 -0.92 -1.86 -8.40
N LEU A 32 -2.19 -2.15 -8.71
CA LEU A 32 -3.10 -2.86 -7.81
C LEU A 32 -2.68 -4.32 -7.62
N ILE A 33 -2.33 -4.99 -8.71
CA ILE A 33 -1.79 -6.36 -8.69
C ILE A 33 -0.50 -6.37 -7.88
N ALA A 34 0.41 -5.41 -8.12
CA ALA A 34 1.63 -5.25 -7.36
C ALA A 34 1.37 -5.14 -5.85
N SER A 35 0.43 -4.28 -5.45
CA SER A 35 0.03 -4.11 -4.04
C SER A 35 -0.56 -5.39 -3.45
N THR A 36 -1.33 -6.15 -4.24
CA THR A 36 -1.94 -7.42 -3.81
C THR A 36 -0.90 -8.52 -3.65
N CYS A 37 0.08 -8.60 -4.56
CA CYS A 37 1.23 -9.48 -4.43
C CYS A 37 2.01 -9.19 -3.15
N ILE A 38 2.27 -7.92 -2.83
CA ILE A 38 2.92 -7.53 -1.56
C ILE A 38 2.08 -8.00 -0.36
N ALA A 39 0.77 -7.75 -0.36
CA ALA A 39 -0.11 -8.13 0.75
C ALA A 39 -0.12 -9.64 1.04
N VAL A 40 -0.33 -10.44 -0.01
CA VAL A 40 -0.40 -11.90 0.09
C VAL A 40 0.99 -12.48 0.38
N GLY A 41 2.00 -12.03 -0.36
CA GLY A 41 3.38 -12.48 -0.26
C GLY A 41 3.94 -12.25 1.14
N LEU A 42 3.81 -11.03 1.69
CA LEU A 42 4.28 -10.70 3.04
C LEU A 42 3.61 -11.58 4.11
N GLN A 43 2.30 -11.75 4.04
CA GLN A 43 1.59 -12.54 5.05
C GLN A 43 1.92 -14.04 4.96
N TRP A 44 2.14 -14.53 3.74
CA TRP A 44 2.61 -15.90 3.50
C TRP A 44 4.06 -16.07 3.98
N ASP A 45 4.91 -15.08 3.75
CA ASP A 45 6.32 -15.09 4.15
C ASP A 45 6.49 -15.16 5.67
N ILE A 46 5.73 -14.34 6.41
CA ILE A 46 5.67 -14.42 7.87
C ILE A 46 5.25 -15.83 8.32
N SER A 47 4.23 -16.41 7.68
CA SER A 47 3.78 -17.77 7.99
C SER A 47 4.86 -18.81 7.67
N TRP A 48 5.57 -18.65 6.54
CA TRP A 48 6.67 -19.51 6.12
C TRP A 48 7.79 -19.51 7.16
N HIS A 49 8.24 -18.34 7.60
CA HIS A 49 9.27 -18.21 8.61
C HIS A 49 8.86 -18.77 9.97
N MET A 50 7.59 -18.64 10.37
CA MET A 50 7.08 -19.25 11.60
C MET A 50 6.93 -20.78 11.53
N THR A 51 6.83 -21.35 10.32
CA THR A 51 6.52 -22.77 10.10
C THR A 51 7.77 -23.60 9.75
N ILE A 52 8.57 -23.09 8.83
CA ILE A 52 9.71 -23.78 8.20
C ILE A 52 11.04 -23.18 8.71
N GLY A 53 11.06 -21.88 8.99
CA GLY A 53 12.27 -21.14 9.37
C GLY A 53 12.90 -20.41 8.17
N ARG A 54 14.16 -20.00 8.30
CA ARG A 54 14.91 -19.31 7.25
C ARG A 54 15.42 -20.29 6.20
N ASP A 55 14.58 -20.62 5.22
CA ASP A 55 14.90 -21.54 4.12
C ASP A 55 15.75 -20.87 3.02
N THR A 56 15.36 -20.94 1.75
CA THR A 56 16.10 -20.34 0.63
C THR A 56 15.66 -18.91 0.34
N PHE A 57 16.51 -18.13 -0.31
CA PHE A 57 16.16 -16.79 -0.82
C PHE A 57 14.98 -16.80 -1.82
N TRP A 58 14.68 -17.96 -2.41
CA TRP A 58 13.73 -18.14 -3.50
C TRP A 58 12.43 -18.83 -3.04
N THR A 59 11.98 -18.58 -1.81
CA THR A 59 10.70 -19.13 -1.34
C THR A 59 9.55 -18.68 -2.25
N PRO A 60 8.47 -19.49 -2.37
CA PRO A 60 7.26 -19.08 -3.08
C PRO A 60 6.71 -17.73 -2.59
N ALA A 61 6.78 -17.47 -1.28
CA ALA A 61 6.34 -16.21 -0.70
C ALA A 61 7.21 -15.03 -1.16
N HIS A 62 8.53 -15.18 -1.14
CA HIS A 62 9.48 -14.20 -1.69
C HIS A 62 9.22 -13.93 -3.17
N MET A 63 8.96 -14.96 -3.99
CA MET A 63 8.67 -14.77 -5.41
C MET A 63 7.44 -13.89 -5.65
N VAL A 64 6.40 -14.03 -4.83
CA VAL A 64 5.21 -13.17 -4.89
C VAL A 64 5.56 -11.74 -4.46
N ILE A 65 6.36 -11.56 -3.40
CA ILE A 65 6.84 -10.25 -2.97
C ILE A 65 7.66 -9.57 -4.08
N TYR A 66 8.60 -10.29 -4.68
CA TYR A 66 9.45 -9.80 -5.77
C TYR A 66 8.62 -9.39 -6.98
N LEU A 67 7.62 -10.19 -7.34
CA LEU A 67 6.68 -9.82 -8.41
C LEU A 67 5.98 -8.48 -8.09
N GLY A 68 5.54 -8.29 -6.85
CA GLY A 68 4.95 -7.03 -6.40
C GLY A 68 5.91 -5.84 -6.55
N GLY A 69 7.15 -5.98 -6.06
CA GLY A 69 8.19 -4.95 -6.18
C GLY A 69 8.53 -4.62 -7.63
N VAL A 70 8.74 -5.64 -8.46
CA VAL A 70 9.10 -5.49 -9.89
C VAL A 70 7.96 -4.83 -10.66
N LEU A 71 6.72 -5.28 -10.49
CA LEU A 71 5.57 -4.66 -11.16
C LEU A 71 5.41 -3.19 -10.75
N GLY A 72 5.48 -2.89 -9.45
CA GLY A 72 5.36 -1.53 -8.92
C GLY A 72 6.48 -0.59 -9.38
N GLY A 73 7.72 -1.07 -9.37
CA GLY A 73 8.89 -0.31 -9.82
C GLY A 73 8.91 -0.10 -11.34
N LEU A 74 8.72 -1.16 -12.13
CA LEU A 74 8.78 -1.09 -13.59
C LEU A 74 7.65 -0.25 -14.17
N ILE A 75 6.40 -0.43 -13.71
CA ILE A 75 5.28 0.39 -14.22
C ILE A 75 5.50 1.87 -13.95
N SER A 76 6.06 2.18 -12.77
CA SER A 76 6.35 3.55 -12.35
C SER A 76 7.50 4.14 -13.17
N ALA A 77 8.55 3.37 -13.43
CA ALA A 77 9.63 3.78 -14.33
C ALA A 77 9.06 4.09 -15.72
N ILE A 78 8.23 3.22 -16.30
CA ILE A 78 7.59 3.44 -17.61
C ILE A 78 6.80 4.76 -17.61
N LEU A 79 6.05 5.07 -16.54
CA LEU A 79 5.32 6.34 -16.42
C LEU A 79 6.26 7.55 -16.40
N VAL A 80 7.38 7.49 -15.66
CA VAL A 80 8.39 8.55 -15.64
C VAL A 80 9.04 8.73 -17.02
N PHE A 81 9.44 7.64 -17.67
CA PHE A 81 10.04 7.67 -19.00
C PHE A 81 9.07 8.27 -20.04
N ASN A 82 7.82 7.82 -20.04
CA ASN A 82 6.79 8.33 -20.95
C ASN A 82 6.59 9.84 -20.77
N MET A 83 6.43 10.30 -19.53
CA MET A 83 6.22 11.71 -19.23
C MET A 83 7.47 12.57 -19.54
N THR A 84 8.67 12.04 -19.35
CA THR A 84 9.93 12.76 -19.60
C THR A 84 10.17 12.97 -21.10
N PHE A 85 10.02 11.92 -21.90
CA PHE A 85 10.49 11.92 -23.29
C PHE A 85 9.39 12.18 -24.32
N PHE A 86 8.15 11.77 -24.04
CA PHE A 86 7.06 11.79 -25.01
C PHE A 86 5.96 12.80 -24.69
N ASP A 87 5.83 13.23 -23.42
CA ASP A 87 4.77 14.15 -22.99
C ASP A 87 5.34 15.42 -22.32
N LYS A 88 6.18 16.16 -23.03
CA LYS A 88 6.87 17.35 -22.51
C LYS A 88 5.92 18.47 -22.06
N ASN A 89 4.72 18.58 -22.65
CA ASN A 89 3.82 19.70 -22.43
C ASN A 89 2.91 19.50 -21.19
N GLU A 90 2.32 18.31 -20.97
CA GLU A 90 1.58 18.02 -19.73
C GLU A 90 2.52 17.65 -18.57
N GLY A 91 3.66 17.03 -18.93
CA GLY A 91 4.79 16.70 -18.06
C GLY A 91 5.26 17.85 -17.18
N MET A 92 5.48 19.01 -17.80
CA MET A 92 6.12 20.14 -17.16
C MET A 92 5.21 20.93 -16.21
N ASN A 93 3.88 20.83 -16.39
CA ASN A 93 2.90 21.55 -15.57
C ASN A 93 2.35 20.73 -14.40
N SER A 94 2.61 19.42 -14.36
CA SER A 94 2.01 18.52 -13.35
C SER A 94 2.93 17.45 -12.77
N GLY A 95 4.11 17.23 -13.37
CA GLY A 95 5.09 16.23 -12.93
C GLY A 95 6.13 16.77 -11.94
N VAL A 96 6.68 15.88 -11.13
CA VAL A 96 7.82 16.14 -10.25
C VAL A 96 9.10 15.82 -10.99
N LYS A 97 10.08 16.75 -10.95
CA LYS A 97 11.40 16.59 -11.56
C LYS A 97 12.39 15.99 -10.57
N PHE A 98 13.09 14.94 -10.98
CA PHE A 98 14.15 14.31 -10.20
C PHE A 98 15.25 13.78 -11.14
N TRP A 99 16.51 14.13 -10.86
CA TRP A 99 17.69 13.77 -11.69
C TRP A 99 17.51 13.95 -13.21
N GLY A 100 16.85 15.03 -13.64
CA GLY A 100 16.62 15.31 -15.06
C GLY A 100 15.43 14.59 -15.70
N PHE A 101 14.78 13.67 -14.98
CA PHE A 101 13.53 13.03 -15.40
C PHE A 101 12.32 13.74 -14.78
N THR A 102 11.19 13.73 -15.48
CA THR A 102 9.92 14.29 -15.02
C THR A 102 8.88 13.17 -14.97
N GLY A 103 8.18 13.03 -13.85
CA GLY A 103 7.18 11.98 -13.69
C GLY A 103 6.14 12.26 -12.61
N PRO A 104 5.05 11.47 -12.55
CA PRO A 104 4.04 11.63 -11.51
C PRO A 104 4.65 11.36 -10.12
N MET A 105 4.24 12.13 -9.09
CA MET A 105 4.69 11.90 -7.71
C MET A 105 4.46 10.45 -7.27
N ALA A 106 3.29 9.90 -7.60
CA ALA A 106 2.95 8.50 -7.32
C ALA A 106 3.98 7.50 -7.88
N ALA A 107 4.49 7.74 -9.09
CA ALA A 107 5.49 6.89 -9.71
C ALA A 107 6.84 6.99 -8.99
N TRP A 108 7.26 8.20 -8.60
CA TRP A 108 8.49 8.38 -7.82
C TRP A 108 8.43 7.66 -6.47
N VAL A 109 7.32 7.74 -5.76
CA VAL A 109 7.12 7.03 -4.48
C VAL A 109 7.28 5.52 -4.68
N CYS A 110 6.67 4.94 -5.72
CA CYS A 110 6.81 3.51 -6.02
C CYS A 110 8.22 3.10 -6.43
N ILE A 111 8.93 3.94 -7.20
CA ILE A 111 10.33 3.68 -7.58
C ILE A 111 11.20 3.62 -6.32
N TRP A 112 11.09 4.60 -5.43
CA TRP A 112 11.82 4.58 -4.16
C TRP A 112 11.40 3.43 -3.26
N GLY A 113 10.12 3.04 -3.29
CA GLY A 113 9.63 1.85 -2.61
C GLY A 113 10.29 0.56 -3.11
N ALA A 114 10.37 0.39 -4.43
CA ALA A 114 11.05 -0.75 -5.05
C ALA A 114 12.56 -0.76 -4.75
N VAL A 115 13.21 0.41 -4.74
CA VAL A 115 14.61 0.53 -4.32
C VAL A 115 14.79 0.10 -2.86
N ALA A 116 13.92 0.55 -1.95
CA ALA A 116 13.97 0.15 -0.53
C ALA A 116 13.78 -1.36 -0.35
N MET A 117 12.88 -1.99 -1.11
CA MET A 117 12.71 -3.45 -1.11
C MET A 117 13.96 -4.19 -1.62
N LEU A 118 14.61 -3.66 -2.67
CA LEU A 118 15.84 -4.27 -3.21
C LEU A 118 17.01 -4.14 -2.24
N THR A 119 17.10 -3.02 -1.52
CA THR A 119 18.20 -2.76 -0.58
C THR A 119 18.00 -3.43 0.77
N SER A 120 16.75 -3.73 1.17
CA SER A 120 16.48 -4.36 2.47
C SER A 120 17.01 -5.79 2.54
N ALA A 121 16.96 -6.57 1.46
CA ALA A 121 17.45 -7.95 1.45
C ALA A 121 18.96 -8.09 1.78
N PRO A 122 19.90 -7.42 1.08
CA PRO A 122 21.32 -7.49 1.45
C PRO A 122 21.60 -6.82 2.80
N PHE A 123 20.78 -5.84 3.20
CA PHE A 123 20.90 -5.23 4.52
C PHE A 123 20.49 -6.20 5.65
N ASP A 124 19.46 -7.00 5.42
CA ASP A 124 19.00 -8.06 6.32
C ASP A 124 20.05 -9.16 6.49
N ASP A 125 20.63 -9.64 5.38
CA ASP A 125 21.72 -10.61 5.41
C ASP A 125 22.93 -10.08 6.20
N TRP A 126 23.33 -8.83 5.95
CA TRP A 126 24.40 -8.19 6.70
C TRP A 126 24.06 -8.05 8.19
N TRP A 127 22.84 -7.62 8.51
CA TRP A 127 22.37 -7.43 9.88
C TRP A 127 22.45 -8.74 10.67
N HIS A 128 21.98 -9.84 10.09
CA HIS A 128 22.07 -11.15 10.72
C HIS A 128 23.51 -11.64 10.93
N ASN A 129 24.40 -11.35 9.98
CA ASN A 129 25.82 -11.69 10.13
C ASN A 129 26.51 -10.85 11.21
N ALA A 130 26.05 -9.62 11.45
CA ALA A 130 26.64 -8.70 12.42
C ALA A 130 26.08 -8.85 13.85
N TYR A 131 24.76 -9.03 13.98
CA TYR A 131 24.04 -8.96 15.26
C TYR A 131 23.35 -10.27 15.65
N GLY A 132 23.37 -11.29 14.78
CA GLY A 132 22.73 -12.57 15.01
C GLY A 132 21.32 -12.67 14.41
N LEU A 133 20.69 -13.83 14.58
CA LEU A 133 19.35 -14.08 14.07
C LEU A 133 18.33 -13.24 14.83
N ASP A 134 17.56 -12.46 14.07
CA ASP A 134 16.45 -11.67 14.54
C ASP A 134 15.15 -12.21 13.93
N VAL A 135 14.10 -12.29 14.75
CA VAL A 135 12.78 -12.80 14.36
C VAL A 135 11.68 -11.77 14.64
N GLU A 136 12.07 -10.56 15.05
CA GLU A 136 11.18 -9.45 15.31
C GLU A 136 10.76 -8.79 14.00
N ILE A 137 9.48 -8.42 13.91
CA ILE A 137 8.92 -7.63 12.82
C ILE A 137 9.52 -6.23 12.83
N ILE A 138 9.80 -5.67 14.00
CA ILE A 138 10.34 -4.31 14.15
C ILE A 138 11.85 -4.38 14.36
N SER A 139 12.56 -4.61 13.27
CA SER A 139 14.02 -4.46 13.25
C SER A 139 14.49 -3.65 12.06
N PRO A 140 15.72 -3.09 12.09
CA PRO A 140 16.14 -2.11 11.09
C PRO A 140 15.98 -2.58 9.62
N PRO A 141 16.36 -3.81 9.23
CA PRO A 141 16.14 -4.29 7.87
C PRO A 141 14.66 -4.46 7.51
N HIS A 142 13.87 -5.06 8.42
CA HIS A 142 12.43 -5.21 8.22
C HIS A 142 11.70 -3.88 8.10
N MET A 143 12.15 -2.83 8.81
CA MET A 143 11.57 -1.49 8.70
C MET A 143 11.90 -0.83 7.35
N VAL A 144 13.07 -1.09 6.75
CA VAL A 144 13.39 -0.64 5.39
C VAL A 144 12.49 -1.35 4.37
N LEU A 145 12.33 -2.68 4.52
CA LEU A 145 11.45 -3.46 3.66
C LEU A 145 9.99 -2.99 3.78
N ALA A 146 9.51 -2.77 5.00
CA ALA A 146 8.17 -2.26 5.28
C ALA A 146 7.95 -0.86 4.70
N ALA A 147 8.93 0.03 4.80
CA ALA A 147 8.88 1.34 4.13
C ALA A 147 8.75 1.19 2.62
N GLY A 148 9.46 0.21 2.03
CA GLY A 148 9.35 -0.14 0.62
C GLY A 148 7.94 -0.59 0.21
N PHE A 149 7.35 -1.52 0.97
CA PHE A 149 5.97 -1.97 0.77
C PHE A 149 4.96 -0.83 0.90
N ILE A 150 5.06 -0.04 1.97
CA ILE A 150 4.18 1.11 2.21
C ILE A 150 4.30 2.10 1.07
N ALA A 151 5.51 2.39 0.58
CA ALA A 151 5.72 3.32 -0.52
C ALA A 151 5.04 2.83 -1.82
N ILE A 152 5.17 1.56 -2.20
CA ILE A 152 4.49 1.03 -3.39
C ILE A 152 2.97 1.11 -3.25
N VAL A 153 2.42 0.68 -2.12
CA VAL A 153 0.97 0.73 -1.86
C VAL A 153 0.46 2.17 -1.81
N PHE A 154 1.22 3.08 -1.19
CA PHE A 154 0.87 4.48 -1.10
C PHE A 154 0.94 5.19 -2.46
N GLY A 155 1.93 4.86 -3.30
CA GLY A 155 1.97 5.34 -4.68
C GLY A 155 0.78 4.84 -5.50
N ALA A 156 0.34 3.59 -5.31
CA ALA A 156 -0.91 3.08 -5.89
C ALA A 156 -2.14 3.88 -5.44
N MET A 157 -2.23 4.21 -4.14
CA MET A 157 -3.28 5.06 -3.59
C MET A 157 -3.25 6.47 -4.22
N LEU A 158 -2.09 7.10 -4.33
CA LEU A 158 -1.97 8.42 -4.94
C LEU A 158 -2.41 8.40 -6.41
N LEU A 159 -2.01 7.39 -7.17
CA LEU A 159 -2.34 7.26 -8.58
C LEU A 159 -3.85 7.08 -8.80
N THR A 160 -4.47 6.20 -8.03
CA THR A 160 -5.92 5.96 -8.08
C THR A 160 -6.72 7.16 -7.58
N LEU A 161 -6.23 7.89 -6.58
CA LEU A 161 -6.85 9.11 -6.06
C LEU A 161 -6.81 10.26 -7.07
N VAL A 162 -5.68 10.48 -7.75
CA VAL A 162 -5.58 11.47 -8.83
C VAL A 162 -6.58 11.14 -9.92
N GLN A 163 -6.67 9.87 -10.31
CA GLN A 163 -7.58 9.44 -11.36
C GLN A 163 -9.04 9.56 -10.92
N GLN A 164 -9.38 9.25 -9.67
CA GLN A 164 -10.71 9.51 -9.08
C GLN A 164 -11.08 10.99 -9.22
N ASN A 165 -10.20 11.90 -8.82
CA ASN A 165 -10.48 13.34 -8.78
C ASN A 165 -10.49 14.01 -10.16
N ARG A 166 -9.90 13.37 -11.18
CA ARG A 166 -9.91 13.85 -12.57
C ARG A 166 -10.94 13.14 -13.46
N SER A 167 -11.56 12.08 -12.97
CA SER A 167 -12.49 11.27 -13.76
C SER A 167 -13.87 11.92 -13.96
N ASN A 168 -14.48 11.61 -15.11
CA ASN A 168 -15.90 11.88 -15.33
C ASN A 168 -16.78 11.04 -14.38
N VAL A 169 -18.03 11.46 -14.19
CA VAL A 169 -19.00 10.83 -13.27
C VAL A 169 -19.13 9.31 -13.47
N SER A 170 -18.98 8.80 -14.70
CA SER A 170 -19.06 7.37 -15.01
C SER A 170 -17.93 6.53 -14.38
N ASN A 171 -16.71 7.08 -14.25
CA ASN A 171 -15.54 6.33 -13.81
C ASN A 171 -15.17 6.60 -12.34
N ILE A 172 -15.76 7.62 -11.71
CA ILE A 172 -15.45 7.99 -10.32
C ILE A 172 -15.62 6.82 -9.35
N LYS A 173 -16.68 6.01 -9.55
CA LYS A 173 -16.99 4.87 -8.69
C LYS A 173 -15.90 3.79 -8.77
N LEU A 174 -15.41 3.49 -9.98
CA LEU A 174 -14.33 2.53 -10.17
C LEU A 174 -13.06 2.97 -9.46
N PHE A 175 -12.59 4.20 -9.69
CA PHE A 175 -11.36 4.69 -9.06
C PHE A 175 -11.51 4.84 -7.55
N SER A 176 -12.71 5.16 -7.05
CA SER A 176 -12.99 5.14 -5.61
C SER A 176 -12.85 3.74 -5.01
N TRP A 177 -13.29 2.70 -5.73
CA TRP A 177 -13.07 1.31 -5.32
C TRP A 177 -11.61 0.91 -5.34
N LEU A 178 -10.86 1.26 -6.41
CA LEU A 178 -9.42 0.98 -6.51
C LEU A 178 -8.64 1.67 -5.39
N TYR A 179 -8.93 2.94 -5.11
CA TYR A 179 -8.36 3.69 -4.00
C TYR A 179 -8.71 3.05 -2.64
N THR A 180 -9.97 2.66 -2.44
CA THR A 180 -10.41 2.07 -1.17
C THR A 180 -9.81 0.67 -0.95
N TYR A 181 -9.64 -0.10 -2.01
CA TYR A 181 -8.97 -1.40 -1.95
C TYR A 181 -7.49 -1.27 -1.58
N THR A 182 -6.75 -0.39 -2.25
CA THR A 182 -5.34 -0.11 -1.92
C THR A 182 -5.20 0.46 -0.50
N SER A 183 -6.16 1.26 -0.05
CA SER A 183 -6.25 1.72 1.34
C SER A 183 -6.44 0.57 2.34
N GLY A 184 -7.21 -0.46 1.99
CA GLY A 184 -7.35 -1.67 2.80
C GLY A 184 -6.02 -2.44 2.92
N ILE A 185 -5.24 -2.48 1.84
CA ILE A 185 -3.88 -3.05 1.88
C ILE A 185 -2.95 -2.20 2.76
N LEU A 186 -3.04 -0.86 2.72
CA LEU A 186 -2.27 -0.02 3.63
C LEU A 186 -2.61 -0.30 5.10
N ILE A 187 -3.90 -0.45 5.43
CA ILE A 187 -4.34 -0.85 6.78
C ILE A 187 -3.73 -2.20 7.15
N LEU A 188 -3.75 -3.18 6.24
CA LEU A 188 -3.12 -4.49 6.46
C LEU A 188 -1.63 -4.35 6.80
N LEU A 189 -0.85 -3.56 6.05
CA LEU A 189 0.57 -3.34 6.33
C LEU A 189 0.80 -2.71 7.70
N MET A 190 -0.03 -1.75 8.10
CA MET A 190 0.03 -1.13 9.43
C MET A 190 -0.32 -2.12 10.55
N VAL A 191 -1.28 -3.01 10.32
CA VAL A 191 -1.63 -4.09 11.26
C VAL A 191 -0.49 -5.10 11.39
N ILE A 192 0.17 -5.46 10.28
CA ILE A 192 1.34 -6.34 10.30
C ILE A 192 2.46 -5.71 11.14
N LEU A 193 2.80 -4.44 10.89
CA LEU A 193 3.84 -3.71 11.63
C LEU A 193 3.57 -3.61 13.14
N THR A 194 2.31 -3.57 13.55
CA THR A 194 1.93 -3.46 14.96
C THR A 194 1.64 -4.82 15.61
N THR A 195 1.83 -5.93 14.88
CA THR A 195 1.43 -7.28 15.33
C THR A 195 2.09 -7.68 16.65
N GLU A 196 3.34 -7.28 16.89
CA GLU A 196 4.07 -7.60 18.12
C GLU A 196 3.43 -7.03 19.39
N TYR A 197 2.70 -5.93 19.23
CA TYR A 197 1.95 -5.27 20.29
C TYR A 197 0.47 -5.68 20.32
N SER A 198 0.02 -6.41 19.31
CA SER A 198 -1.37 -6.84 19.14
C SER A 198 -1.53 -8.36 19.12
N PHE A 199 -0.63 -9.11 19.75
CA PHE A 199 -0.88 -10.52 20.06
C PHE A 199 -2.09 -10.65 21.02
N THR A 200 -2.83 -11.75 20.91
CA THR A 200 -4.10 -11.97 21.63
C THR A 200 -3.97 -11.80 23.15
N ASN A 201 -2.86 -12.26 23.73
CA ASN A 201 -2.56 -12.11 25.16
C ASN A 201 -2.25 -10.66 25.59
N LYS A 202 -2.03 -9.75 24.65
CA LYS A 202 -1.73 -8.32 24.90
C LYS A 202 -2.93 -7.40 24.66
N HIS A 203 -4.07 -7.87 24.14
CA HIS A 203 -5.22 -7.02 23.76
C HIS A 203 -5.86 -6.24 24.92
N HIS A 204 -5.61 -6.64 26.17
CA HIS A 204 -6.07 -5.94 27.37
C HIS A 204 -4.97 -5.06 28.02
N SER A 205 -3.83 -4.89 27.36
CA SER A 205 -2.71 -4.11 27.88
C SER A 205 -2.82 -2.62 27.51
N LEU A 206 -2.22 -1.78 28.36
CA LEU A 206 -2.07 -0.34 28.08
C LEU A 206 -1.32 -0.09 26.77
N GLU A 207 -0.30 -0.89 26.48
CA GLU A 207 0.55 -0.77 25.30
C GLU A 207 -0.26 -0.97 24.01
N PHE A 208 -1.07 -2.04 23.95
CA PHE A 208 -1.96 -2.31 22.84
C PHE A 208 -2.91 -1.13 22.55
N TYR A 209 -3.55 -0.58 23.58
CA TYR A 209 -4.47 0.56 23.42
C TYR A 209 -3.74 1.82 22.93
N LYS A 210 -2.56 2.13 23.48
CA LYS A 210 -1.76 3.30 23.09
C LYS A 210 -1.35 3.22 21.62
N ILE A 211 -0.78 2.09 21.20
CA ILE A 211 -0.27 1.90 19.84
C ILE A 211 -1.43 1.92 18.85
N SER A 212 -2.53 1.24 19.16
CA SER A 212 -3.74 1.23 18.32
C SER A 212 -4.34 2.63 18.16
N ALA A 213 -4.38 3.43 19.23
CA ALA A 213 -4.90 4.80 19.21
C ALA A 213 -4.02 5.77 18.42
N ILE A 214 -2.71 5.52 18.33
CA ILE A 214 -1.79 6.33 17.52
C ILE A 214 -1.86 5.93 16.05
N ALA A 215 -1.84 4.62 15.76
CA ALA A 215 -1.66 4.11 14.40
C ALA A 215 -2.91 4.22 13.52
N TYR A 216 -4.09 3.83 14.04
CA TYR A 216 -5.26 3.57 13.20
C TYR A 216 -6.18 4.78 12.95
N PRO A 217 -6.47 5.66 13.93
CA PRO A 217 -7.44 6.74 13.72
C PRO A 217 -7.06 7.69 12.58
N VAL A 218 -5.77 8.03 12.46
CA VAL A 218 -5.27 8.95 11.42
C VAL A 218 -5.52 8.38 10.02
N VAL A 219 -5.17 7.11 9.79
CA VAL A 219 -5.35 6.48 8.48
C VAL A 219 -6.83 6.29 8.16
N LEU A 220 -7.66 5.88 9.13
CA LEU A 220 -9.10 5.72 8.93
C LEU A 220 -9.76 7.05 8.54
N VAL A 221 -9.44 8.15 9.23
CA VAL A 221 -9.96 9.48 8.91
C VAL A 221 -9.49 9.95 7.54
N ALA A 222 -8.22 9.73 7.19
CA ALA A 222 -7.67 10.10 5.90
C ALA A 222 -8.37 9.37 4.73
N ILE A 223 -8.60 8.06 4.86
CA ILE A 223 -9.35 7.26 3.89
C ILE A 223 -10.79 7.75 3.79
N SER A 224 -11.42 8.02 4.94
CA SER A 224 -12.80 8.49 5.04
C SER A 224 -13.04 9.80 4.27
N LYS A 225 -12.07 10.72 4.34
CA LYS A 225 -12.15 12.03 3.67
C LYS A 225 -11.78 11.99 2.19
N SER A 226 -10.93 11.05 1.77
CA SER A 226 -10.32 11.08 0.42
C SER A 226 -11.12 10.30 -0.63
N SER A 227 -11.71 9.18 -0.26
CA SER A 227 -12.52 8.35 -1.17
C SER A 227 -13.90 8.96 -1.41
N LYS A 228 -14.50 8.71 -2.59
CA LYS A 228 -15.88 9.12 -2.89
C LYS A 228 -16.93 8.02 -2.65
N LEU A 229 -16.54 6.89 -2.06
CA LEU A 229 -17.52 5.89 -1.60
C LEU A 229 -18.32 6.41 -0.39
N LYS A 230 -19.43 5.73 -0.07
CA LYS A 230 -20.28 6.08 1.07
C LYS A 230 -19.68 5.72 2.43
N TRP A 231 -18.97 4.58 2.49
CA TRP A 231 -18.37 4.03 3.71
C TRP A 231 -16.91 3.60 3.48
N PRO A 232 -16.04 4.49 2.99
CA PRO A 232 -14.73 4.08 2.50
C PRO A 232 -13.79 3.57 3.58
N ALA A 233 -13.74 4.17 4.78
CA ALA A 233 -12.88 3.66 5.84
C ALA A 233 -13.36 2.28 6.32
N THR A 234 -14.67 2.10 6.44
CA THR A 234 -15.29 0.83 6.82
C THR A 234 -15.01 -0.25 5.78
N ILE A 235 -15.17 0.06 4.50
CA ILE A 235 -14.89 -0.87 3.40
C ILE A 235 -13.40 -1.24 3.38
N ALA A 236 -12.49 -0.27 3.51
CA ALA A 236 -11.05 -0.54 3.58
C ALA A 236 -10.71 -1.45 4.77
N ALA A 237 -11.31 -1.21 5.94
CA ALA A 237 -11.14 -2.06 7.11
C ALA A 237 -11.71 -3.47 6.89
N LEU A 238 -12.83 -3.62 6.18
CA LEU A 238 -13.36 -4.94 5.82
C LEU A 238 -12.50 -5.68 4.81
N ILE A 239 -11.86 -4.98 3.86
CA ILE A 239 -10.92 -5.58 2.89
C ILE A 239 -9.70 -6.15 3.61
N TYR A 240 -9.11 -5.38 4.53
CA TYR A 240 -8.01 -5.87 5.37
C TYR A 240 -8.45 -7.09 6.21
N MET A 241 -9.62 -7.01 6.85
CA MET A 241 -10.14 -8.09 7.69
C MET A 241 -10.41 -9.35 6.87
N LEU A 242 -11.00 -9.22 5.68
CA LEU A 242 -11.24 -10.32 4.75
C LEU A 242 -9.93 -10.99 4.34
N HIS A 243 -8.91 -10.20 3.97
CA HIS A 243 -7.58 -10.74 3.67
C HIS A 243 -7.04 -11.57 4.84
N ARG A 244 -7.09 -11.04 6.07
CA ARG A 244 -6.61 -11.76 7.25
C ARG A 244 -7.41 -13.04 7.51
N CYS A 245 -8.74 -13.00 7.40
CA CYS A 245 -9.58 -14.19 7.55
C CYS A 245 -9.24 -15.26 6.51
N ILE A 246 -9.05 -14.86 5.24
CA ILE A 246 -8.62 -15.78 4.18
C ILE A 246 -7.29 -16.45 4.58
N MET A 247 -6.30 -15.68 5.02
CA MET A 247 -5.00 -16.24 5.42
C MET A 247 -5.12 -17.17 6.64
N VAL A 248 -5.98 -16.84 7.62
CA VAL A 248 -6.28 -17.71 8.77
C VAL A 248 -6.92 -19.03 8.35
N TRP A 249 -7.81 -19.01 7.35
CA TRP A 249 -8.52 -20.21 6.90
C TRP A 249 -7.72 -21.05 5.91
N VAL A 250 -6.90 -20.42 5.08
CA VAL A 250 -6.22 -21.07 3.95
C VAL A 250 -4.85 -21.61 4.35
N LEU A 251 -4.04 -20.85 5.11
CA LEU A 251 -2.68 -21.28 5.46
C LEU A 251 -2.65 -22.65 6.17
N PRO A 252 -3.47 -22.93 7.20
CA PRO A 252 -3.40 -24.21 7.91
C PRO A 252 -3.78 -25.44 7.07
N LEU A 253 -4.28 -25.26 5.84
CA LEU A 253 -4.59 -26.37 4.92
C LEU A 253 -3.33 -26.93 4.24
N PHE A 254 -2.20 -26.24 4.36
CA PHE A 254 -0.93 -26.66 3.78
C PHE A 254 -0.03 -27.24 4.87
N GLU A 255 0.54 -28.41 4.59
CA GLU A 255 1.55 -29.03 5.43
C GLU A 255 2.84 -28.20 5.42
N GLY A 256 3.54 -28.20 6.56
CA GLY A 256 4.82 -27.53 6.71
C GLY A 256 5.51 -28.02 7.96
N GLN A 257 6.82 -28.24 7.89
CA GLN A 257 7.61 -28.75 9.01
C GLN A 257 8.84 -27.86 9.24
N PRO A 258 9.26 -27.69 10.50
CA PRO A 258 10.48 -26.96 10.82
C PRO A 258 11.69 -27.57 10.13
N LEU A 259 12.39 -26.78 9.31
CA LEU A 259 13.65 -27.18 8.69
C LEU A 259 14.84 -26.49 9.36
N LEU A 260 14.65 -25.23 9.79
CA LEU A 260 15.71 -24.39 10.34
C LEU A 260 15.26 -23.73 11.64
N ALA A 261 16.18 -23.67 12.61
CA ALA A 261 15.95 -23.06 13.92
C ALA A 261 15.73 -21.53 13.81
N PRO A 262 15.07 -20.89 14.81
CA PRO A 262 14.58 -21.46 16.07
C PRO A 262 13.07 -21.72 16.06
N ILE A 263 12.68 -22.97 15.77
CA ILE A 263 11.30 -23.43 15.97
C ILE A 263 11.33 -24.56 17.01
N TYR A 264 10.87 -24.24 18.23
CA TYR A 264 10.95 -25.13 19.39
C TYR A 264 9.68 -25.94 19.65
N ARG A 265 8.71 -25.87 18.74
CA ARG A 265 7.44 -26.60 18.83
C ARG A 265 7.28 -27.45 17.58
N GLU A 266 6.62 -28.58 17.74
CA GLU A 266 6.21 -29.40 16.61
C GLU A 266 5.14 -28.66 15.82
N ILE A 267 5.47 -28.29 14.59
CA ILE A 267 4.57 -27.63 13.64
C ILE A 267 4.46 -28.55 12.43
N THR A 268 3.24 -28.89 12.04
CA THR A 268 2.96 -29.78 10.90
C THR A 268 2.22 -29.09 9.75
N HIS A 269 1.78 -27.85 9.98
CA HIS A 269 1.01 -27.05 9.02
C HIS A 269 1.42 -25.59 9.11
N PHE A 270 1.20 -24.82 8.04
CA PHE A 270 1.51 -23.39 8.02
C PHE A 270 0.80 -22.64 9.14
N VAL A 271 1.59 -21.91 9.94
CA VAL A 271 1.09 -21.15 11.09
C VAL A 271 0.32 -19.93 10.60
N PRO A 272 -0.98 -19.83 10.90
CA PRO A 272 -1.78 -18.69 10.46
C PRO A 272 -1.42 -17.43 11.24
N PRO A 273 -1.70 -16.24 10.69
CA PRO A 273 -1.63 -15.01 11.48
C PRO A 273 -2.62 -15.00 12.65
N PRO A 274 -2.42 -14.15 13.67
CA PRO A 274 -3.42 -13.95 14.72
C PRO A 274 -4.73 -13.38 14.15
N PHE A 275 -5.83 -13.61 14.86
CA PHE A 275 -7.15 -13.12 14.47
C PHE A 275 -7.14 -11.59 14.28
N PRO A 276 -7.76 -11.06 13.21
CA PRO A 276 -7.71 -9.63 12.89
C PRO A 276 -8.30 -8.75 14.00
N VAL A 277 -7.64 -7.64 14.28
CA VAL A 277 -8.17 -6.56 15.13
C VAL A 277 -9.44 -5.97 14.48
N LEU A 278 -10.53 -5.80 15.22
CA LEU A 278 -11.82 -5.42 14.63
C LEU A 278 -11.92 -3.92 14.27
N LEU A 279 -11.04 -3.44 13.37
CA LEU A 279 -10.94 -2.04 12.95
C LEU A 279 -12.18 -1.55 12.20
N PHE A 280 -13.05 -2.44 11.69
CA PHE A 280 -14.29 -2.02 11.05
C PHE A 280 -15.23 -1.30 12.04
N ILE A 281 -15.17 -1.62 13.35
CA ILE A 281 -15.98 -0.97 14.39
C ILE A 281 -15.64 0.52 14.51
N PRO A 282 -14.37 0.93 14.80
CA PRO A 282 -14.02 2.35 14.80
C PRO A 282 -14.13 2.98 13.40
N ALA A 283 -13.95 2.22 12.31
CA ALA A 283 -14.12 2.74 10.97
C ALA A 283 -15.58 3.17 10.65
N ILE A 284 -16.58 2.42 11.14
CA ILE A 284 -18.00 2.82 11.04
C ILE A 284 -18.22 4.15 11.77
N ALA A 285 -17.66 4.30 12.98
CA ALA A 285 -17.77 5.54 13.73
C ALA A 285 -17.13 6.72 12.98
N VAL A 286 -15.93 6.51 12.42
CA VAL A 286 -15.22 7.52 11.62
C VAL A 286 -16.05 7.94 10.40
N ASP A 287 -16.50 6.99 9.58
CA ASP A 287 -17.31 7.28 8.39
C ASP A 287 -18.62 8.00 8.75
N PHE A 288 -19.25 7.65 9.88
CA PHE A 288 -20.45 8.34 10.34
C PHE A 288 -20.16 9.80 10.72
N ILE A 289 -19.07 10.05 11.47
CA ILE A 289 -18.66 11.39 11.90
C ILE A 289 -18.29 12.25 10.68
N THR A 290 -17.50 11.72 9.74
CA THR A 290 -17.05 12.46 8.56
C THR A 290 -18.20 12.74 7.59
N TYR A 291 -19.14 11.79 7.43
CA TYR A 291 -20.35 11.97 6.61
C TYR A 291 -21.24 13.09 7.13
N LYS A 292 -21.47 13.14 8.46
CA LYS A 292 -22.25 14.21 9.09
C LYS A 292 -21.58 15.57 8.91
N SER A 293 -20.26 15.66 9.10
CA SER A 293 -19.48 16.89 8.88
C SER A 293 -19.59 17.39 7.43
N GLY A 294 -19.64 16.51 6.44
CA GLY A 294 -19.76 16.89 5.03
C GLY A 294 -21.14 17.40 4.60
N LYS A 295 -22.20 17.18 5.40
CA LYS A 295 -23.55 17.73 5.15
C LYS A 295 -23.79 19.10 5.77
N MET A 296 -22.96 19.49 6.75
CA MET A 296 -23.10 20.77 7.45
C MET A 296 -22.34 21.92 6.77
N ASN A 297 -21.49 21.60 5.80
CA ASN A 297 -20.73 22.53 4.95
C ASN A 297 -21.31 22.55 3.54
#